data_AF-A0A5J4L7M2-F1
#
_entry.id   AF-A0A5J4L7M2-F1
#
_cell.length_a   1.000
_cell.length_b   1.000
_cell.length_c   1.000
_cell.angle_alpha   90.00
_cell.angle_beta   90.00
_cell.angle_gamma   90.00
#
_symmetry.space_group_name_H-M   'P 1'
#
loop_
_entity.id
_entity.type
_entity.pdbx_description
1 polymer ?
#
loop_
_entity_poly.entity_id
_entity_poly.type
_entity_poly.pdbx_seq_one_letter_code
_entity_poly.pdbx_strand_id
1 'polypeptide(L)'
;MNIVTIDDGLTLQTSNPDQLTQAYREGQTALERGEDTDNVLKTHVVRGDFASAAGYLHGLAADARKRLPQHPDDCPCRRCVHDREALMRSIYRTWREGVAA
;
A
#
# COMPACT_ATOMS: atom_id res chain seq x y z
N MET A 1 19.41 8.87 1.40
CA MET A 1 18.02 8.36 1.57
C MET A 1 17.14 9.57 1.75
N ASN A 2 16.12 9.73 0.91
CA ASN A 2 15.27 10.93 0.88
C ASN A 2 13.98 10.67 1.67
N ILE A 3 13.43 11.72 2.27
CA ILE A 3 12.12 11.69 2.91
C ILE A 3 11.11 12.26 1.92
N VAL A 4 10.05 11.52 1.63
CA VAL A 4 8.95 11.97 0.76
C VAL A 4 7.63 11.90 1.54
N THR A 5 6.82 12.95 1.42
CA THR A 5 5.44 12.94 1.89
C THR A 5 4.54 12.73 0.68
N ILE A 6 3.76 11.66 0.69
CA ILE A 6 2.84 11.31 -0.40
C ILE A 6 1.44 11.90 -0.16
N ASP A 7 0.57 11.81 -1.17
CA ASP A 7 -0.67 12.59 -1.30
C ASP A 7 -1.68 12.46 -0.12
N ASP A 8 -1.56 11.44 0.74
CA ASP A 8 -2.39 11.26 1.96
C ASP A 8 -1.72 11.77 3.27
N GLY A 9 -0.60 12.48 3.16
CA GLY A 9 0.18 12.95 4.30
C GLY A 9 1.10 11.91 4.92
N LEU A 10 1.18 10.69 4.37
CA LEU A 10 2.12 9.67 4.82
C LEU A 10 3.55 10.05 4.44
N THR A 11 4.47 9.96 5.40
CA THR A 11 5.90 10.23 5.20
C THR A 11 6.67 8.91 5.11
N LEU A 12 7.41 8.72 4.01
CA LEU A 12 8.19 7.51 3.73
C LEU A 12 9.65 7.85 3.40
N GLN A 13 10.56 6.94 3.73
CA GLN A 13 11.97 7.05 3.37
C GLN A 13 12.27 6.17 2.15
N THR A 14 12.86 6.76 1.10
CA THR A 14 13.22 6.03 -0.12
C THR A 14 14.41 6.69 -0.82
N SER A 15 15.21 5.94 -1.57
CA SER A 15 16.19 6.51 -2.50
C SER A 15 15.56 7.06 -3.77
N ASN A 16 14.37 6.55 -4.14
CA ASN A 16 13.69 6.84 -5.42
C ASN A 16 12.27 7.39 -5.15
N PRO A 17 12.13 8.67 -4.79
CA PRO A 17 10.84 9.27 -4.42
C PRO A 17 9.84 9.33 -5.57
N ASP A 18 10.29 9.56 -6.80
CA ASP A 18 9.41 9.66 -7.97
C ASP A 18 8.75 8.32 -8.30
N GLN A 19 9.54 7.23 -8.30
CA GLN A 19 9.03 5.87 -8.49
C GLN A 19 8.03 5.48 -7.42
N LEU A 20 8.34 5.78 -6.16
CA LEU A 20 7.44 5.51 -5.04
C LEU A 20 6.10 6.27 -5.20
N THR A 21 6.17 7.55 -5.54
CA THR A 21 4.98 8.41 -5.68
C THR A 21 4.12 8.00 -6.87
N GLN A 22 4.75 7.64 -7.99
CA GLN A 22 4.05 7.14 -9.16
C GLN A 22 3.34 5.82 -8.85
N ALA A 23 4.05 4.84 -8.31
CA ALA A 23 3.48 3.53 -7.99
C ALA A 23 2.38 3.63 -6.92
N TYR A 24 2.49 4.57 -5.98
CA TYR A 24 1.42 4.89 -5.04
C TYR A 24 0.11 5.28 -5.74
N ARG A 25 0.18 6.17 -6.74
CA ARG A 25 -1.00 6.57 -7.52
C ARG A 25 -1.55 5.42 -8.35
N GLU A 26 -0.68 4.59 -8.91
CA GLU A 26 -1.08 3.36 -9.61
C GLU A 26 -1.86 2.42 -8.67
N GLY A 27 -1.31 2.13 -7.49
CA GLY A 27 -1.96 1.30 -6.47
C GLY A 27 -3.32 1.84 -6.01
N GLN A 28 -3.49 3.16 -5.94
CA GLN A 28 -4.78 3.78 -5.58
C GLN A 28 -5.91 3.51 -6.58
N THR A 29 -5.58 3.24 -7.85
CA THR A 29 -6.56 3.06 -8.94
C THR A 29 -6.62 1.62 -9.46
N ALA A 30 -5.77 0.72 -8.94
CA ALA A 30 -5.64 -0.65 -9.38
C ALA A 30 -6.97 -1.43 -9.34
N LEU A 31 -7.76 -1.26 -8.27
CA LEU A 31 -9.05 -1.95 -8.12
C LEU A 31 -10.09 -1.46 -9.15
N GLU A 32 -10.09 -0.16 -9.48
CA GLU A 32 -11.01 0.40 -10.50
C GLU A 32 -10.67 -0.12 -11.90
N ARG A 33 -9.40 -0.41 -12.14
CA ARG A 33 -8.89 -0.95 -13.39
C ARG A 33 -9.01 -2.48 -13.49
N GLY A 34 -9.39 -3.15 -12.39
CA GLY A 34 -9.40 -4.61 -12.33
C GLY A 34 -8.01 -5.22 -12.53
N GLU A 35 -6.95 -4.53 -12.08
CA GLU A 35 -5.58 -5.00 -12.21
C GLU A 35 -5.35 -6.28 -11.38
N ASP A 36 -4.54 -7.19 -11.92
CA ASP A 36 -3.96 -8.30 -11.15
C ASP A 36 -2.83 -7.75 -10.28
N THR A 37 -3.20 -7.29 -9.08
CA THR A 37 -2.29 -6.60 -8.15
C THR A 37 -1.13 -7.48 -7.73
N ASP A 38 -1.33 -8.80 -7.65
CA ASP A 38 -0.29 -9.76 -7.26
C ASP A 38 0.77 -9.87 -8.36
N ASN A 39 0.35 -9.94 -9.63
CA ASN A 39 1.28 -9.98 -10.75
C ASN A 39 2.07 -8.66 -10.93
N VAL A 40 1.43 -7.51 -10.70
CA VAL A 40 2.10 -6.19 -10.72
C VAL A 40 3.15 -6.12 -9.61
N LEU A 41 2.81 -6.48 -8.38
CA LEU A 41 3.75 -6.51 -7.26
C LEU A 41 4.92 -7.46 -7.51
N LYS A 42 4.64 -8.67 -8.00
CA LYS A 42 5.68 -9.65 -8.36
C LYS A 42 6.64 -9.08 -9.40
N THR A 43 6.12 -8.34 -10.39
CA THR A 43 6.94 -7.71 -11.43
C THR A 43 7.91 -6.67 -10.85
N HIS A 44 7.46 -5.81 -9.94
CA HIS A 44 8.35 -4.84 -9.27
C HIS A 44 9.44 -5.54 -8.45
N VAL A 45 9.06 -6.56 -7.67
CA VAL A 45 10.00 -7.32 -6.83
C VAL A 45 11.05 -8.05 -7.66
N VAL A 46 10.65 -8.76 -8.72
CA VAL A 46 11.58 -9.49 -9.60
C VAL A 46 12.57 -8.54 -10.29
N ARG A 47 12.16 -7.30 -10.56
CA ARG A 47 13.04 -6.25 -11.11
C ARG A 47 13.93 -5.57 -10.05
N GLY A 48 13.80 -5.92 -8.78
CA GLY A 48 14.48 -5.25 -7.67
C GLY A 48 13.99 -3.82 -7.41
N ASP A 49 12.81 -3.46 -7.95
CA ASP A 49 12.22 -2.13 -7.81
C ASP A 49 11.36 -2.04 -6.54
N PHE A 50 12.04 -2.04 -5.40
CA PHE A 50 11.38 -2.02 -4.10
C PHE A 50 10.69 -0.69 -3.79
N ALA A 51 11.11 0.42 -4.43
CA ALA A 51 10.46 1.71 -4.28
C ALA A 51 9.06 1.70 -4.90
N SER A 52 8.93 1.16 -6.12
CA SER A 52 7.63 0.99 -6.77
C SER A 52 6.77 -0.05 -6.05
N ALA A 53 7.34 -1.18 -5.62
CA ALA A 53 6.60 -2.18 -4.85
C ALA A 53 6.01 -1.59 -3.55
N ALA A 54 6.81 -0.82 -2.80
CA ALA A 54 6.34 -0.14 -1.59
C ALA A 54 5.27 0.90 -1.91
N GLY A 55 5.50 1.75 -2.93
CA GLY A 55 4.53 2.73 -3.39
C GLY A 55 3.19 2.09 -3.71
N TYR A 56 3.17 1.06 -4.56
CA TYR A 56 1.97 0.34 -4.97
C TYR A 56 1.19 -0.24 -3.78
N LEU A 57 1.88 -0.90 -2.83
CA LEU A 57 1.25 -1.41 -1.60
C LEU A 57 0.60 -0.30 -0.76
N HIS A 58 1.30 0.83 -0.59
CA HIS A 58 0.74 1.97 0.12
C HIS A 58 -0.48 2.55 -0.61
N GLY A 59 -0.46 2.55 -1.95
CA GLY A 59 -1.57 2.98 -2.79
C GLY A 59 -2.81 2.10 -2.62
N LEU A 60 -2.64 0.78 -2.69
CA LEU A 60 -3.70 -0.20 -2.43
C LEU A 60 -4.30 -0.03 -1.03
N ALA A 61 -3.45 0.16 -0.02
CA ALA A 61 -3.89 0.39 1.34
C ALA A 61 -4.67 1.71 1.48
N ALA A 62 -4.24 2.77 0.78
CA ALA A 62 -4.93 4.06 0.79
C ALA A 62 -6.31 3.99 0.13
N ASP A 63 -6.45 3.29 -1.00
CA ASP A 63 -7.76 3.07 -1.64
C ASP A 63 -8.68 2.22 -0.76
N ALA A 64 -8.16 1.12 -0.19
CA ALA A 64 -8.92 0.30 0.74
C ALA A 64 -9.45 1.12 1.94
N ARG A 65 -8.65 2.03 2.50
CA ARG A 65 -9.07 2.93 3.58
C ARG A 65 -10.22 3.87 3.17
N LYS A 66 -10.28 4.33 1.92
CA LYS A 66 -11.38 5.18 1.41
C LYS A 66 -12.69 4.41 1.28
N ARG A 67 -12.62 3.11 0.97
CA ARG A 67 -13.78 2.24 0.74
C ARG A 67 -14.33 1.64 2.03
N LEU A 68 -13.48 1.48 3.05
CA LEU A 68 -13.95 1.15 4.40
C LEU A 68 -14.87 2.27 4.91
N PRO A 69 -15.98 1.95 5.59
CA PRO A 69 -16.86 2.96 6.16
C PRO A 69 -16.04 3.94 7.02
N GLN A 70 -16.23 5.24 6.78
CA GLN A 70 -15.63 6.28 7.60
C GLN A 70 -16.23 6.17 9.01
N HIS A 71 -15.47 5.58 9.92
CA HIS A 71 -15.77 5.63 11.34
C HIS A 71 -15.14 6.89 11.94
N PRO A 72 -15.81 7.54 12.90
CA PRO A 72 -15.24 8.67 13.58
C PRO A 72 -13.95 8.26 14.29
N ASP A 73 -12.97 9.17 14.40
CA ASP A 73 -11.63 8.87 14.91
C ASP A 73 -11.64 8.35 16.37
N ASP A 74 -12.71 8.63 17.10
CA ASP A 74 -12.96 8.19 18.47
C ASP A 74 -13.80 6.89 18.56
N CYS A 75 -14.07 6.22 17.44
CA CYS A 75 -14.94 5.06 17.43
C CYS A 75 -14.33 3.90 18.26
N PRO A 76 -14.97 3.48 19.36
CA PRO A 76 -14.41 2.49 20.27
C PRO A 76 -14.60 1.04 19.76
N CYS A 77 -15.09 0.85 18.52
CA CYS A 77 -15.25 -0.49 17.95
C CYS A 77 -13.88 -1.16 17.76
N ARG A 78 -13.55 -2.11 18.64
CA ARG A 78 -12.39 -2.99 18.49
C ARG A 78 -12.30 -3.63 17.11
N ARG A 79 -13.47 -3.88 16.48
CA ARG A 79 -13.57 -4.46 15.13
C ARG A 79 -12.96 -3.56 14.06
N CYS A 80 -13.15 -2.24 14.11
CA CYS A 80 -12.69 -1.34 13.06
C CYS A 80 -11.18 -1.06 13.14
N VAL A 81 -10.63 -0.98 14.36
CA VAL A 81 -9.18 -0.92 14.59
C VAL A 81 -8.53 -2.24 14.20
N HIS A 82 -9.14 -3.38 14.57
CA HIS A 82 -8.66 -4.69 14.16
C HIS A 82 -8.72 -4.89 12.64
N ASP A 83 -9.79 -4.46 11.95
CA ASP A 83 -9.91 -4.63 10.51
C ASP A 83 -8.83 -3.82 9.77
N ARG A 84 -8.52 -2.59 10.23
CA ARG A 84 -7.39 -1.80 9.69
C ARG A 84 -6.02 -2.43 9.98
N GLU A 85 -5.75 -2.82 11.23
CA GLU A 85 -4.47 -3.45 11.58
C GLU A 85 -4.29 -4.84 10.98
N ALA A 86 -5.38 -5.62 10.85
CA ALA A 86 -5.38 -6.95 10.26
C ALA A 86 -5.25 -6.87 8.74
N LEU A 87 -5.89 -5.90 8.09
CA LEU A 87 -5.69 -5.62 6.67
C LEU A 87 -4.22 -5.28 6.40
N MET A 88 -3.65 -4.34 7.17
CA MET A 88 -2.22 -3.99 7.04
C MET A 88 -1.31 -5.19 7.32
N ARG A 89 -1.56 -5.97 8.39
CA ARG A 89 -0.77 -7.17 8.70
C ARG A 89 -0.90 -8.25 7.62
N SER A 90 -2.09 -8.43 7.04
CA SER A 90 -2.31 -9.41 5.99
C SER A 90 -1.60 -8.99 4.70
N ILE A 91 -1.70 -7.72 4.31
CA ILE A 91 -0.97 -7.16 3.17
C ILE A 91 0.56 -7.34 3.36
N TYR A 92 1.10 -6.98 4.52
CA TYR A 92 2.52 -7.14 4.82
C TYR A 92 2.98 -8.60 4.93
N ARG A 93 2.12 -9.50 5.45
CA ARG A 93 2.42 -10.94 5.52
C ARG A 93 2.44 -11.56 4.14
N THR A 94 1.39 -11.36 3.35
CA THR A 94 1.30 -11.82 1.96
C THR A 94 2.49 -11.32 1.15
N TRP A 95 2.91 -10.06 1.36
CA TRP A 95 4.13 -9.52 0.75
C TRP A 95 5.39 -10.27 1.20
N ARG A 96 5.63 -10.47 2.50
CA ARG A 96 6.82 -11.21 2.98
C ARG A 96 6.87 -12.64 2.47
N GLU A 97 5.74 -13.33 2.47
CA GLU A 97 5.65 -14.72 2.04
C GLU A 97 5.82 -14.84 0.51
N GLY A 98 5.28 -13.90 -0.26
CA GLY A 98 5.40 -13.86 -1.72
C GLY A 98 6.77 -13.38 -2.23
N VAL A 99 7.54 -12.65 -1.44
CA VAL A 99 8.94 -12.25 -1.76
C VAL A 99 9.94 -13.35 -1.41
N ALA A 100 9.63 -14.21 -0.44
CA ALA A 100 10.50 -15.29 0.01
C ALA A 100 10.36 -16.61 -0.79
N ALA A 101 9.34 -16.72 -1.65
CA ALA A 101 9.06 -17.87 -2.51
C ALA A 101 9.53 -17.63 -3.95
#